data_AF-A0A0C9ZZ28-F1
#
_entry.id   AF-A0A0C9ZZ28-F1
#
_cell.length_a   1.000
_cell.length_b   1.000
_cell.length_c   1.000
_cell.angle_alpha   90.00
_cell.angle_beta   90.00
_cell.angle_gamma   90.00
#
_symmetry.space_group_name_H-M   'P 1'
#
loop_
_entity.id
_entity.type
_entity.pdbx_description
1 polymer ?
#
loop_
_entity_poly.entity_id
_entity_poly.type
_entity_poly.pdbx_seq_one_letter_code
_entity_poly.pdbx_strand_id
1 'polypeptide(L)'
;MPYISNDPALWPFINETRTLSYVAVASSAAVVYDCTLTFGQEFDLVWKRRWSLMTVLYVCVRYIGILYSVFSILPNIPISNTDLGGTILWFMYVWTPVVVNCMLAVIMLVRIHAMYQRSKKMLIFLVALLLASTIASTVITAMGNIGVSGVEAVLSGNRSCFINISPDRIELNNKNLTSTAAWEILVFFLAVWIVIKHFYELRQLPTGPTIGDSFTVLAESHALYFVAFAAVASLSLGSLSPTIEFSVSAGVGVYEGVLQIAQVLQMFVLGPRLILSVRNYHTKLVTRSDEGTGMTSIAFEAGGDLSAGGDV
;
A
#
# COMPACT_ATOMS: atom_id res chain seq x y z
N MET A 1 -18.89 -33.62 -9.48
CA MET A 1 -18.25 -34.67 -8.66
C MET A 1 -16.83 -34.21 -8.40
N PRO A 2 -16.31 -34.33 -7.16
CA PRO A 2 -14.96 -33.90 -6.86
C PRO A 2 -13.92 -34.80 -7.56
N TYR A 3 -12.85 -34.20 -8.09
CA TYR A 3 -11.68 -34.89 -8.66
C TYR A 3 -10.79 -35.59 -7.59
N ILE A 4 -10.94 -36.88 -7.37
CA ILE A 4 -10.18 -37.56 -6.31
C ILE A 4 -8.83 -38.06 -6.86
N SER A 5 -7.71 -37.66 -6.23
CA SER A 5 -6.38 -38.17 -6.56
C SER A 5 -5.51 -38.43 -5.31
N ASN A 6 -4.81 -39.56 -5.30
CA ASN A 6 -3.88 -39.95 -4.24
C ASN A 6 -2.44 -40.13 -4.77
N ASP A 7 -2.13 -39.50 -5.91
CA ASP A 7 -0.82 -39.62 -6.55
C ASP A 7 0.29 -38.89 -5.73
N PRO A 8 1.37 -39.57 -5.32
CA PRO A 8 2.52 -38.96 -4.66
C PRO A 8 3.18 -37.83 -5.46
N ALA A 9 3.03 -37.80 -6.78
CA ALA A 9 3.54 -36.72 -7.63
C ALA A 9 2.97 -35.34 -7.25
N LEU A 10 1.82 -35.30 -6.55
CA LEU A 10 1.15 -34.07 -6.12
C LEU A 10 1.67 -33.54 -4.77
N TRP A 11 2.54 -34.27 -4.06
CA TRP A 11 3.05 -33.86 -2.76
C TRP A 11 3.81 -32.53 -2.75
N PRO A 12 4.68 -32.21 -3.72
CA PRO A 12 5.36 -30.91 -3.77
C PRO A 12 4.35 -29.75 -3.83
N PHE A 13 3.32 -29.88 -4.67
CA PHE A 13 2.26 -28.90 -4.82
C PHE A 13 1.41 -28.73 -3.54
N ILE A 14 1.08 -29.85 -2.88
CA ILE A 14 0.38 -29.81 -1.58
C ILE A 14 1.23 -29.08 -0.53
N ASN A 15 2.54 -29.34 -0.49
CA ASN A 15 3.45 -28.70 0.46
C ASN A 15 3.61 -27.20 0.19
N GLU A 16 3.69 -26.80 -1.08
CA GLU A 16 3.71 -25.41 -1.51
C GLU A 16 2.43 -24.68 -1.09
N THR A 17 1.26 -25.25 -1.40
CA THR A 17 -0.05 -24.70 -1.00
C THR A 17 -0.15 -24.55 0.52
N ARG A 18 0.35 -25.54 1.28
CA ARG A 18 0.38 -25.47 2.75
C ARG A 18 1.30 -24.36 3.26
N THR A 19 2.44 -24.15 2.62
CA THR A 19 3.37 -23.08 2.97
C THR A 19 2.74 -21.72 2.75
N LEU A 20 2.13 -21.49 1.58
CA LEU A 20 1.40 -20.25 1.27
C LEU A 20 0.22 -20.02 2.21
N SER A 21 -0.45 -21.09 2.68
CA SER A 21 -1.50 -20.99 3.70
C SER A 21 -0.98 -20.41 5.01
N TYR A 22 0.17 -20.88 5.49
CA TYR A 22 0.79 -20.33 6.71
C TYR A 22 1.21 -18.88 6.54
N VAL A 23 1.75 -18.53 5.37
CA VAL A 23 2.12 -17.16 5.01
C VAL A 23 0.89 -16.25 4.96
N ALA A 24 -0.22 -16.71 4.38
CA ALA A 24 -1.48 -15.98 4.34
C ALA A 24 -2.03 -15.72 5.75
N VAL A 25 -1.98 -16.71 6.64
CA VAL A 25 -2.38 -16.55 8.05
C VAL A 25 -1.48 -15.55 8.78
N ALA A 26 -0.15 -15.67 8.63
CA ALA A 26 0.81 -14.79 9.28
C ALA A 26 0.66 -13.33 8.82
N SER A 27 0.52 -13.11 7.51
CA SER A 27 0.33 -11.77 6.93
C SER A 27 -1.02 -11.16 7.34
N SER A 28 -2.10 -11.96 7.37
CA SER A 28 -3.41 -11.55 7.89
C SER A 28 -3.37 -11.16 9.36
N ALA A 29 -2.66 -11.94 10.19
CA ALA A 29 -2.44 -11.62 11.59
C ALA A 29 -1.70 -10.29 11.76
N ALA A 30 -0.69 -10.02 10.91
CA ALA A 30 0.02 -8.74 10.91
C ALA A 30 -0.89 -7.56 10.55
N VAL A 31 -1.78 -7.71 9.56
CA VAL A 31 -2.77 -6.69 9.19
C VAL A 31 -3.73 -6.43 10.35
N VAL A 32 -4.30 -7.46 10.96
CA VAL A 32 -5.23 -7.32 12.09
C VAL A 32 -4.52 -6.69 13.30
N TYR A 33 -3.29 -7.12 13.59
CA TYR A 33 -2.49 -6.54 14.67
C TYR A 33 -2.24 -5.04 14.44
N ASP A 34 -1.79 -4.66 13.24
CA ASP A 34 -1.67 -3.25 12.87
C ASP A 34 -3.00 -2.50 13.02
N CYS A 35 -4.11 -3.19 12.67
CA CYS A 35 -5.43 -2.61 12.81
C CYS A 35 -5.76 -2.22 14.24
N THR A 36 -5.54 -3.16 15.17
CA THR A 36 -5.78 -2.92 16.59
C THR A 36 -4.90 -1.82 17.17
N LEU A 37 -3.63 -1.75 16.78
CA LEU A 37 -2.70 -0.74 17.28
C LEU A 37 -3.05 0.68 16.85
N THR A 38 -3.55 0.84 15.62
CA THR A 38 -3.82 2.17 15.05
C THR A 38 -5.25 2.65 15.31
N PHE A 39 -6.14 1.78 15.79
CA PHE A 39 -7.55 2.09 16.06
C PHE A 39 -7.76 3.32 16.96
N GLY A 40 -6.96 3.47 18.02
CA GLY A 40 -7.05 4.65 18.89
C GLY A 40 -6.76 5.96 18.15
N GLN A 41 -5.74 5.96 17.30
CA GLN A 41 -5.39 7.12 16.48
C GLN A 41 -6.42 7.38 15.37
N GLU A 42 -7.04 6.32 14.82
CA GLU A 42 -8.08 6.44 13.80
C GLU A 42 -9.30 7.19 14.33
N PHE A 43 -9.75 6.86 15.55
CA PHE A 43 -10.90 7.52 16.15
C PHE A 43 -10.71 9.04 16.22
N ASP A 44 -9.56 9.49 16.70
CA ASP A 44 -9.27 10.91 16.84
C ASP A 44 -8.96 11.60 15.51
N LEU A 45 -8.16 10.98 14.65
CA LEU A 45 -7.68 11.63 13.43
C LEU A 45 -8.66 11.52 12.27
N VAL A 46 -9.36 10.40 12.12
CA VAL A 46 -10.22 10.07 10.96
C VAL A 46 -11.68 10.36 11.27
N TRP A 47 -12.21 9.82 12.37
CA TRP A 47 -13.65 9.86 12.65
C TRP A 47 -14.15 11.20 13.19
N LYS A 48 -13.38 11.87 14.05
CA LYS A 48 -13.75 13.20 14.58
C LYS A 48 -13.61 14.35 13.59
N ARG A 49 -12.94 14.14 12.45
CA ARG A 49 -12.54 15.21 11.53
C ARG A 49 -13.40 15.21 10.26
N ARG A 50 -13.43 16.33 9.54
CA ARG A 50 -14.14 16.45 8.26
C ARG A 50 -13.61 15.42 7.25
N TRP A 51 -14.54 14.80 6.53
CA TRP A 51 -14.23 13.81 5.49
C TRP A 51 -13.53 14.51 4.32
N SER A 52 -12.38 13.97 3.93
CA SER A 52 -11.59 14.40 2.77
C SER A 52 -11.36 13.21 1.85
N LEU A 53 -10.95 13.45 0.60
CA LEU A 53 -10.60 12.37 -0.34
C LEU A 53 -9.58 11.40 0.27
N MET A 54 -8.59 11.91 0.99
CA MET A 54 -7.60 11.07 1.72
C MET A 54 -8.22 10.23 2.84
N THR A 55 -9.27 10.74 3.48
CA THR A 55 -10.02 9.99 4.52
C THR A 55 -10.78 8.83 3.88
N VAL A 56 -11.42 9.07 2.73
CA VAL A 56 -12.14 8.02 1.99
C VAL A 56 -11.17 6.94 1.51
N LEU A 57 -10.06 7.32 0.87
CA LEU A 57 -9.03 6.37 0.42
C LEU A 57 -8.47 5.54 1.58
N TYR A 58 -8.20 6.18 2.72
CA TYR A 58 -7.75 5.50 3.93
C TYR A 58 -8.74 4.43 4.38
N VAL A 59 -10.02 4.81 4.57
CA VAL A 59 -11.09 3.92 5.00
C VAL A 59 -11.23 2.74 4.02
N CYS A 60 -11.26 3.01 2.72
CA CYS A 60 -11.36 1.95 1.71
C CYS A 60 -10.21 0.95 1.79
N VAL A 61 -8.95 1.41 1.74
CA VAL A 61 -7.77 0.52 1.82
C VAL A 61 -7.80 -0.32 3.09
N ARG A 62 -8.20 0.28 4.22
CA ARG A 62 -8.26 -0.38 5.51
C ARG A 62 -9.28 -1.51 5.57
N TYR A 63 -10.53 -1.22 5.23
CA TYR A 63 -11.60 -2.22 5.30
C TYR A 63 -11.44 -3.30 4.22
N ILE A 64 -10.95 -2.94 3.03
CA ILE A 64 -10.59 -3.91 2.00
C ILE A 64 -9.48 -4.85 2.51
N GLY A 65 -8.49 -4.35 3.25
CA GLY A 65 -7.43 -5.18 3.85
C GLY A 65 -7.93 -6.18 4.88
N ILE A 66 -8.88 -5.79 5.72
CA ILE A 66 -9.53 -6.70 6.67
C ILE A 66 -10.31 -7.78 5.92
N LEU A 67 -11.10 -7.39 4.91
CA LEU A 67 -11.83 -8.34 4.07
C LEU A 67 -10.89 -9.31 3.35
N TYR A 68 -9.81 -8.80 2.76
CA TYR A 68 -8.78 -9.59 2.09
C TYR A 68 -8.14 -10.61 3.04
N SER A 69 -7.87 -10.21 4.29
CA SER A 69 -7.31 -11.09 5.32
C SER A 69 -8.25 -12.26 5.66
N VAL A 70 -9.57 -12.03 5.64
CA VAL A 70 -10.55 -13.10 5.85
C VAL A 70 -10.61 -14.03 4.63
N PHE A 71 -10.65 -13.44 3.42
CA PHE A 71 -10.75 -14.20 2.17
C PHE A 71 -9.49 -15.00 1.83
N SER A 72 -8.31 -14.57 2.28
CA SER A 72 -7.06 -15.30 2.05
C SER A 72 -6.96 -16.57 2.91
N ILE A 73 -7.65 -16.61 4.06
CA ILE A 73 -7.65 -17.76 4.99
C ILE A 73 -8.76 -18.76 4.63
N LEU A 74 -9.91 -18.28 4.15
CA LEU A 74 -11.11 -19.09 3.90
C LEU A 74 -10.87 -20.34 3.01
N PRO A 75 -10.05 -20.28 1.94
CA PRO A 75 -9.72 -21.46 1.12
C PRO A 75 -8.99 -22.57 1.86
N ASN A 76 -8.33 -22.25 2.98
CA ASN A 76 -7.51 -23.19 3.75
C ASN A 76 -8.32 -23.96 4.81
N ILE A 77 -9.57 -23.54 5.04
CA ILE A 77 -10.47 -24.22 5.97
C ILE A 77 -11.19 -25.34 5.21
N PRO A 78 -11.29 -26.57 5.73
CA PRO A 78 -11.95 -27.70 5.09
C PRO A 78 -13.48 -27.58 5.13
N ILE A 79 -14.00 -26.44 4.67
CA ILE A 79 -15.42 -26.22 4.41
C ILE A 79 -15.66 -26.67 2.98
N SER A 80 -16.78 -27.36 2.72
CA SER A 80 -17.19 -27.71 1.35
C SER A 80 -17.51 -26.42 0.60
N ASN A 81 -16.48 -25.82 0.01
CA ASN A 81 -16.62 -24.71 -0.90
C ASN A 81 -17.20 -25.28 -2.19
N THR A 82 -18.42 -24.86 -2.53
CA THR A 82 -18.99 -25.15 -3.84
C THR A 82 -18.08 -24.60 -4.94
N ASP A 83 -18.11 -25.20 -6.13
CA ASP A 83 -17.35 -24.74 -7.31
C ASP A 83 -17.55 -23.22 -7.56
N LEU A 84 -18.77 -22.72 -7.32
CA LEU A 84 -19.11 -21.30 -7.39
C LEU A 84 -18.38 -20.47 -6.31
N GLY A 85 -18.38 -20.94 -5.07
CA GLY A 85 -17.72 -20.25 -3.95
C GLY A 85 -16.21 -20.12 -4.16
N GLY A 86 -15.55 -21.18 -4.62
CA GLY A 86 -14.12 -21.15 -4.95
C GLY A 86 -13.79 -20.17 -6.07
N THR A 87 -14.64 -20.11 -7.10
CA THR A 87 -14.50 -19.15 -8.21
C THR A 87 -14.61 -17.70 -7.71
N ILE A 88 -15.59 -17.41 -6.83
CA ILE A 88 -15.79 -16.07 -6.26
C ILE A 88 -14.58 -15.67 -5.40
N LEU A 89 -14.10 -16.56 -4.53
CA LEU A 89 -12.95 -16.31 -3.68
C LEU A 89 -11.68 -16.03 -4.50
N TRP A 90 -11.48 -16.76 -5.59
CA TRP A 90 -10.37 -16.50 -6.52
C TRP A 90 -10.46 -15.11 -7.14
N PHE A 91 -11.62 -14.71 -7.65
CA PHE A 91 -11.79 -13.37 -8.19
C PHE A 91 -11.57 -12.29 -7.13
N MET A 92 -12.08 -12.48 -5.91
CA MET A 92 -11.80 -11.55 -4.81
C MET A 92 -10.30 -11.46 -4.52
N TYR A 93 -9.59 -12.59 -4.51
CA TYR A 93 -8.14 -12.64 -4.27
C TYR A 93 -7.35 -11.90 -5.36
N VAL A 94 -7.69 -12.10 -6.63
CA VAL A 94 -6.95 -11.54 -7.77
C VAL A 94 -7.27 -10.06 -8.01
N TRP A 95 -8.52 -9.64 -7.85
CA TRP A 95 -8.93 -8.27 -8.15
C TRP A 95 -8.68 -7.29 -7.00
N THR A 96 -8.61 -7.77 -5.76
CA THR A 96 -8.37 -6.89 -4.60
C THR A 96 -7.02 -6.14 -4.70
N PRO A 97 -5.88 -6.78 -5.02
CA PRO A 97 -4.61 -6.08 -5.23
C PRO A 97 -4.69 -5.00 -6.31
N VAL A 98 -5.42 -5.23 -7.41
CA VAL A 98 -5.59 -4.24 -8.49
C VAL A 98 -6.26 -2.97 -7.97
N VAL A 99 -7.35 -3.13 -7.21
CA VAL A 99 -8.10 -2.02 -6.62
C VAL A 99 -7.24 -1.27 -5.58
N VAL A 100 -6.56 -2.01 -4.70
CA VAL A 100 -5.78 -1.42 -3.61
C VAL A 100 -4.53 -0.72 -4.14
N ASN A 101 -3.80 -1.31 -5.08
CA ASN A 101 -2.65 -0.67 -5.70
C ASN A 101 -3.05 0.60 -6.46
N CYS A 102 -4.21 0.62 -7.12
CA CYS A 102 -4.76 1.85 -7.71
C CYS A 102 -4.98 2.95 -6.64
N MET A 103 -5.59 2.61 -5.50
CA MET A 103 -5.76 3.57 -4.39
C MET A 103 -4.42 4.08 -3.84
N LEU A 104 -3.44 3.20 -3.62
CA LEU A 104 -2.10 3.58 -3.15
C LEU A 104 -1.37 4.46 -4.16
N ALA A 105 -1.48 4.14 -5.45
CA ALA A 105 -0.90 4.92 -6.51
C ALA A 105 -1.50 6.33 -6.59
N VAL A 106 -2.81 6.50 -6.34
CA VAL A 106 -3.45 7.81 -6.18
C VAL A 106 -2.89 8.55 -4.95
N ILE A 107 -2.70 7.86 -3.81
CA ILE A 107 -2.12 8.47 -2.60
C ILE A 107 -0.70 8.97 -2.88
N MET A 108 0.13 8.18 -3.55
CA MET A 108 1.47 8.58 -3.97
C MET A 108 1.44 9.76 -4.94
N LEU A 109 0.54 9.74 -5.92
CA LEU A 109 0.39 10.81 -6.90
C LEU A 109 0.09 12.15 -6.23
N VAL A 110 -0.84 12.18 -5.26
CA VAL A 110 -1.16 13.42 -4.54
C VAL A 110 0.03 13.91 -3.73
N ARG A 111 0.82 13.00 -3.14
CA ARG A 111 2.02 13.35 -2.36
C ARG A 111 3.12 13.92 -3.22
N ILE A 112 3.46 13.25 -4.32
CA ILE A 112 4.50 13.75 -5.22
C ILE A 112 4.07 15.08 -5.88
N HIS A 113 2.77 15.25 -6.15
CA HIS A 113 2.22 16.52 -6.62
C HIS A 113 2.39 17.64 -5.58
N ALA A 114 2.21 17.33 -4.29
CA ALA A 114 2.48 18.28 -3.21
C ALA A 114 3.99 18.62 -3.11
N MET A 115 4.88 17.65 -3.29
CA MET A 115 6.33 17.86 -3.31
C MET A 115 6.78 18.72 -4.50
N TYR A 116 6.13 18.58 -5.67
CA TYR A 116 6.39 19.37 -6.89
C TYR A 116 5.66 20.72 -6.90
N GLN A 117 5.42 21.32 -5.73
CA GLN A 117 4.78 22.63 -5.57
C GLN A 117 3.45 22.78 -6.35
N ARG A 118 2.70 21.68 -6.50
CA ARG A 118 1.42 21.63 -7.24
C ARG A 118 1.51 22.04 -8.72
N SER A 119 2.61 21.71 -9.39
CA SER A 119 2.75 21.94 -10.84
C SER A 119 1.71 21.16 -11.66
N LYS A 120 0.82 21.88 -12.37
CA LYS A 120 -0.23 21.29 -13.20
C LYS A 120 0.32 20.40 -14.33
N LYS A 121 1.48 20.77 -14.91
CA LYS A 121 2.11 20.00 -15.99
C LYS A 121 2.56 18.63 -15.49
N MET A 122 3.19 18.61 -14.31
CA MET A 122 3.62 17.38 -13.66
C MET A 122 2.43 16.50 -13.26
N LEU A 123 1.35 17.11 -12.77
CA LEU A 123 0.12 16.39 -12.44
C LEU A 123 -0.47 15.68 -13.68
N ILE A 124 -0.59 16.37 -14.81
CA ILE A 124 -1.11 15.78 -16.05
C ILE A 124 -0.24 14.59 -16.48
N PHE A 125 1.08 14.75 -16.45
CA PHE A 125 2.03 13.67 -16.77
C PHE A 125 1.83 12.44 -15.85
N LEU A 126 1.77 12.66 -14.54
CA LEU A 126 1.59 11.58 -13.55
C LEU A 126 0.23 10.89 -13.67
N VAL A 127 -0.85 11.65 -13.90
CA VAL A 127 -2.20 11.09 -14.08
C VAL A 127 -2.24 10.25 -15.35
N ALA A 128 -1.67 10.73 -16.47
CA ALA A 128 -1.63 9.96 -17.71
C ALA A 128 -0.88 8.63 -17.53
N LEU A 129 0.26 8.66 -16.85
CA LEU A 129 1.07 7.47 -16.60
C LEU A 129 0.38 6.49 -15.63
N LEU A 130 -0.28 7.01 -14.59
CA LEU A 130 -1.08 6.20 -13.67
C LEU A 130 -2.23 5.51 -14.39
N LEU A 131 -2.95 6.23 -15.25
CA LEU A 131 -4.03 5.66 -16.05
C LEU A 131 -3.51 4.57 -16.99
N ALA A 132 -2.37 4.79 -17.66
CA ALA A 132 -1.77 3.78 -18.52
C ALA A 132 -1.38 2.51 -17.74
N SER A 133 -0.74 2.65 -16.57
CA SER A 133 -0.34 1.52 -15.71
C SER A 133 -1.54 0.75 -15.15
N THR A 134 -2.57 1.47 -14.69
CA THR A 134 -3.79 0.84 -14.14
C THR A 134 -4.61 0.13 -15.22
N ILE A 135 -4.74 0.71 -16.41
CA ILE A 135 -5.39 0.07 -17.56
C ILE A 135 -4.64 -1.20 -17.94
N ALA A 136 -3.31 -1.13 -18.09
CA ALA A 136 -2.50 -2.30 -18.43
C ALA A 136 -2.67 -3.43 -17.39
N SER A 137 -2.55 -3.12 -16.10
CA SER A 137 -2.70 -4.10 -15.02
C SER A 137 -4.10 -4.72 -15.02
N THR A 138 -5.14 -3.91 -15.22
CA THR A 138 -6.54 -4.36 -15.27
C THR A 138 -6.79 -5.30 -16.45
N VAL A 139 -6.30 -4.94 -17.64
CA VAL A 139 -6.48 -5.75 -18.87
C VAL A 139 -5.76 -7.08 -18.76
N ILE A 140 -4.50 -7.07 -18.29
CA ILE A 140 -3.71 -8.30 -18.07
C ILE A 140 -4.43 -9.23 -17.09
N THR A 141 -4.88 -8.69 -15.95
CA THR A 141 -5.64 -9.44 -14.95
C THR A 141 -6.92 -10.02 -15.52
N ALA A 142 -7.69 -9.23 -16.29
CA ALA A 142 -8.93 -9.68 -16.89
C ALA A 142 -8.68 -10.84 -17.86
N MET A 143 -7.74 -10.67 -18.80
CA MET A 143 -7.40 -11.67 -19.81
C MET A 143 -6.87 -12.97 -19.20
N GLY A 144 -6.04 -12.88 -18.16
CA GLY A 144 -5.51 -14.05 -17.44
C GLY A 144 -6.57 -14.84 -16.68
N ASN A 145 -7.76 -14.27 -16.46
CA ASN A 145 -8.83 -14.91 -15.66
C ASN A 145 -10.15 -15.13 -16.43
N ILE A 146 -10.18 -14.98 -17.76
CA ILE A 146 -11.37 -15.27 -18.58
C ILE A 146 -11.72 -16.77 -18.50
N GLY A 147 -12.96 -17.14 -18.19
CA GLY A 147 -13.38 -18.55 -18.21
C GLY A 147 -12.78 -19.41 -17.10
N VAL A 148 -12.24 -18.77 -16.06
CA VAL A 148 -11.78 -19.44 -14.84
C VAL A 148 -12.95 -20.10 -14.12
N SER A 149 -12.73 -21.32 -13.65
CA SER A 149 -13.68 -22.06 -12.82
C SER A 149 -12.96 -22.77 -11.67
N GLY A 150 -13.56 -22.70 -10.49
CA GLY A 150 -13.16 -23.50 -9.33
C GLY A 150 -13.68 -24.93 -9.47
N VAL A 151 -12.84 -25.90 -9.16
CA VAL A 151 -13.17 -27.32 -9.11
C VAL A 151 -12.86 -27.81 -7.70
N GLU A 152 -13.86 -28.30 -6.98
CA GLU A 152 -13.64 -28.99 -5.72
C GLU A 152 -12.88 -30.28 -5.99
N ALA A 153 -11.79 -30.52 -5.24
CA ALA A 153 -11.39 -31.90 -5.07
C ALA A 153 -10.59 -32.32 -3.86
N VAL A 154 -10.30 -33.62 -3.84
CA VAL A 154 -9.82 -34.36 -2.68
C VAL A 154 -8.47 -34.96 -3.03
N LEU A 155 -7.41 -34.33 -2.56
CA LEU A 155 -6.03 -34.83 -2.71
C LEU A 155 -5.59 -35.50 -1.42
N SER A 156 -5.30 -36.80 -1.48
CA SER A 156 -4.80 -37.56 -0.30
C SER A 156 -5.65 -37.34 0.95
N GLY A 157 -6.98 -37.30 0.78
CA GLY A 157 -7.96 -37.08 1.86
C GLY A 157 -8.18 -35.62 2.27
N ASN A 158 -7.39 -34.67 1.77
CA ASN A 158 -7.59 -33.25 2.04
C ASN A 158 -8.52 -32.62 0.99
N ARG A 159 -9.62 -31.99 1.43
CA ARG A 159 -10.52 -31.26 0.52
C ARG A 159 -9.97 -29.86 0.25
N SER A 160 -9.86 -29.50 -1.02
CA SER A 160 -9.48 -28.16 -1.46
C SER A 160 -10.21 -27.79 -2.75
N CYS A 161 -10.18 -26.50 -3.10
CA CYS A 161 -10.69 -26.01 -4.37
C CYS A 161 -9.52 -25.50 -5.19
N PHE A 162 -9.31 -26.04 -6.39
CA PHE A 162 -8.34 -25.53 -7.35
C PHE A 162 -9.03 -24.79 -8.45
N ILE A 163 -8.27 -23.93 -9.08
CA ILE A 163 -8.75 -23.07 -10.14
C ILE A 163 -8.25 -23.65 -11.46
N ASN A 164 -9.17 -23.97 -12.36
CA ASN A 164 -8.85 -24.45 -13.69
C ASN A 164 -8.42 -23.25 -14.56
N ILE A 165 -7.11 -23.09 -14.74
CA ILE A 165 -6.46 -22.04 -15.53
C ILE A 165 -5.49 -22.69 -16.52
N SER A 166 -5.43 -22.18 -17.75
CA SER A 166 -4.44 -22.65 -18.74
C SER A 166 -3.03 -22.14 -18.41
N PRO A 167 -1.97 -22.92 -18.68
CA PRO A 167 -0.59 -22.53 -18.35
C PRO A 167 -0.20 -21.14 -18.87
N ASP A 168 -0.55 -20.82 -20.11
CA ASP A 168 -0.29 -19.52 -20.75
C ASP A 168 -0.93 -18.34 -20.00
N ARG A 169 -2.05 -18.57 -19.32
CA ARG A 169 -2.71 -17.56 -18.47
C ARG A 169 -2.08 -17.43 -17.10
N ILE A 170 -1.50 -18.50 -16.56
CA ILE A 170 -0.70 -18.43 -15.33
C ILE A 170 0.51 -17.53 -15.57
N GLU A 171 1.22 -17.75 -16.69
CA GLU A 171 2.35 -16.91 -17.10
C GLU A 171 1.95 -15.43 -17.26
N LEU A 172 0.77 -15.19 -17.87
CA LEU A 172 0.24 -13.83 -18.02
C LEU A 172 -0.08 -13.17 -16.67
N ASN A 173 -0.68 -13.93 -15.73
CA ASN A 173 -0.95 -13.44 -14.38
C ASN A 173 0.34 -13.13 -13.60
N ASN A 174 1.37 -13.96 -13.74
CA ASN A 174 2.68 -13.72 -13.12
C ASN A 174 3.29 -12.39 -13.60
N LYS A 175 3.09 -12.04 -14.89
CA LYS A 175 3.59 -10.78 -15.49
C LYS A 175 2.82 -9.52 -15.06
N ASN A 176 1.63 -9.64 -14.46
CA ASN A 176 0.77 -8.52 -14.09
C ASN A 176 1.48 -7.47 -13.21
N LEU A 177 2.34 -7.93 -12.30
CA LEU A 177 3.01 -7.06 -11.32
C LEU A 177 4.02 -6.09 -11.95
N THR A 178 4.48 -6.36 -13.17
CA THR A 178 5.47 -5.52 -13.88
C THR A 178 4.99 -4.08 -14.05
N SER A 179 3.71 -3.89 -14.40
CA SER A 179 3.17 -2.56 -14.67
C SER A 179 3.05 -1.72 -13.40
N THR A 180 2.72 -2.35 -12.28
CA THR A 180 2.64 -1.68 -10.97
C THR A 180 4.06 -1.36 -10.45
N ALA A 181 5.00 -2.30 -10.56
CA ALA A 181 6.39 -2.09 -10.16
C ALA A 181 7.05 -0.93 -10.93
N ALA A 182 6.79 -0.82 -12.24
CA ALA A 182 7.30 0.28 -13.06
C ALA A 182 6.82 1.65 -12.57
N TRP A 183 5.55 1.76 -12.18
CA TRP A 183 5.00 2.98 -11.59
C TRP A 183 5.68 3.32 -10.26
N GLU A 184 5.81 2.35 -9.36
CA GLU A 184 6.40 2.56 -8.03
C GLU A 184 7.87 3.00 -8.11
N ILE A 185 8.64 2.37 -8.99
CA ILE A 185 10.05 2.72 -9.23
C ILE A 185 10.16 4.14 -9.80
N LEU A 186 9.32 4.50 -10.78
CA LEU A 186 9.34 5.83 -11.37
C LEU A 186 8.99 6.91 -10.33
N VAL A 187 7.95 6.69 -9.52
CA VAL A 187 7.56 7.60 -8.45
C VAL A 187 8.68 7.73 -7.41
N PHE A 188 9.36 6.64 -7.08
CA PHE A 188 10.52 6.65 -6.20
C PHE A 188 11.65 7.54 -6.74
N PHE A 189 12.04 7.37 -8.01
CA PHE A 189 13.08 8.22 -8.60
C PHE A 189 12.72 9.70 -8.63
N LEU A 190 11.46 10.03 -8.93
CA LEU A 190 10.96 11.40 -8.88
C LEU A 190 10.97 11.98 -7.45
N ALA A 191 10.62 11.18 -6.45
CA ALA A 191 10.68 11.57 -5.05
C ALA A 191 12.13 11.80 -4.57
N VAL A 192 13.07 10.95 -4.97
CA VAL A 192 14.49 11.14 -4.68
C VAL A 192 15.05 12.38 -5.38
N TRP A 193 14.69 12.59 -6.65
CA TRP A 193 15.13 13.75 -7.42
C TRP A 193 14.76 15.07 -6.76
N ILE A 194 13.51 15.22 -6.31
CA ILE A 194 13.07 16.45 -5.66
C ILE A 194 13.79 16.70 -4.32
N VAL A 195 14.07 15.64 -3.56
CA VAL A 195 14.85 15.72 -2.32
C VAL A 195 16.27 16.20 -2.62
N ILE A 196 16.96 15.58 -3.58
CA ILE A 196 18.32 15.97 -4.00
C ILE A 196 18.33 17.42 -4.49
N LYS A 197 17.38 17.79 -5.36
CA LYS A 197 17.26 19.16 -5.88
C LYS A 197 17.11 20.17 -4.74
N HIS A 198 16.26 19.87 -3.76
CA HIS A 198 16.03 20.77 -2.63
C HIS A 198 17.28 20.93 -1.75
N PHE A 199 17.99 19.83 -1.45
CA PHE A 199 19.26 19.90 -0.73
C PHE A 199 20.32 20.70 -1.49
N TYR A 200 20.36 20.57 -2.82
CA TYR A 200 21.27 21.33 -3.65
C TYR A 200 20.95 22.83 -3.62
N GLU A 201 19.67 23.21 -3.69
CA GLU A 201 19.22 24.60 -3.58
C GLU A 201 19.48 25.18 -2.18
N LEU A 202 19.25 24.42 -1.10
CA LEU A 202 19.57 24.86 0.27
C LEU A 202 21.07 25.10 0.46
N ARG A 203 21.92 24.24 -0.11
CA ARG A 203 23.38 24.39 -0.03
C ARG A 203 23.87 25.67 -0.71
N GLN A 204 23.11 26.22 -1.65
CA GLN A 204 23.45 27.45 -2.36
C GLN A 204 22.97 28.73 -1.64
N LEU A 205 22.08 28.65 -0.64
CA LEU A 205 21.58 29.83 0.07
C LEU A 205 22.45 30.19 1.30
N PRO A 206 22.95 31.45 1.44
CA PRO A 206 23.88 31.82 2.53
C PRO A 206 23.27 32.04 3.93
N THR A 207 21.95 31.91 4.15
CA THR A 207 21.33 32.46 5.38
C THR A 207 20.16 31.62 5.93
N GLY A 208 20.28 31.14 7.18
CA GLY A 208 19.17 30.88 8.12
C GLY A 208 18.59 29.44 8.18
N PRO A 209 18.81 28.67 9.26
CA PRO A 209 18.38 27.26 9.36
C PRO A 209 16.92 27.01 9.80
N THR A 210 16.06 28.02 9.93
CA THR A 210 14.79 27.83 10.67
C THR A 210 13.60 27.28 9.86
N ILE A 211 13.61 27.37 8.53
CA ILE A 211 12.55 26.84 7.65
C ILE A 211 12.91 25.47 7.03
N GLY A 212 14.20 25.12 7.02
CA GLY A 212 14.70 23.84 6.50
C GLY A 212 14.26 22.64 7.34
N ASP A 213 14.29 22.74 8.67
CA ASP A 213 14.08 21.58 9.56
C ASP A 213 12.70 20.94 9.42
N SER A 214 11.64 21.75 9.28
CA SER A 214 10.26 21.25 9.21
C SER A 214 9.95 20.54 7.90
N PHE A 215 10.47 21.06 6.78
CA PHE A 215 10.34 20.43 5.47
C PHE A 215 11.29 19.23 5.32
N THR A 216 12.46 19.28 5.93
CA THR A 216 13.45 18.17 5.92
C THR A 216 12.90 16.95 6.68
N VAL A 217 12.36 17.14 7.88
CA VAL A 217 11.74 16.05 8.65
C VAL A 217 10.51 15.47 7.92
N LEU A 218 9.71 16.33 7.26
CA LEU A 218 8.56 15.88 6.48
C LEU A 218 9.00 15.10 5.22
N ALA A 219 10.01 15.58 4.49
CA ALA A 219 10.56 14.92 3.32
C ALA A 219 11.25 13.59 3.66
N GLU A 220 12.01 13.53 4.76
CA GLU A 220 12.66 12.33 5.27
C GLU A 220 11.62 11.26 5.64
N SER A 221 10.55 11.67 6.33
CA SER A 221 9.46 10.76 6.68
C SER A 221 8.71 10.23 5.45
N HIS A 222 8.63 10.98 4.35
CA HIS A 222 7.97 10.53 3.11
C HIS A 222 8.89 9.69 2.21
N ALA A 223 10.18 9.99 2.17
CA ALA A 223 11.17 9.26 1.38
C ALA A 223 11.25 7.78 1.78
N LEU A 224 11.19 7.48 3.08
CA LEU A 224 11.23 6.10 3.58
C LEU A 224 10.09 5.23 3.04
N TYR A 225 8.90 5.79 2.82
CA TYR A 225 7.80 5.04 2.23
C TYR A 225 8.05 4.78 0.75
N PHE A 226 8.55 5.75 -0.01
CA PHE A 226 8.91 5.52 -1.41
C PHE A 226 10.02 4.46 -1.55
N VAL A 227 11.00 4.43 -0.62
CA VAL A 227 12.02 3.38 -0.55
C VAL A 227 11.39 2.02 -0.29
N ALA A 228 10.50 1.91 0.70
CA ALA A 228 9.83 0.65 1.03
C ALA A 228 9.02 0.11 -0.15
N PHE A 229 8.27 0.96 -0.85
CA PHE A 229 7.51 0.56 -2.03
C PHE A 229 8.44 0.15 -3.19
N ALA A 230 9.52 0.90 -3.44
CA ALA A 230 10.50 0.53 -4.46
C ALA A 230 11.19 -0.81 -4.14
N ALA A 231 11.41 -1.14 -2.86
CA ALA A 231 11.98 -2.42 -2.45
C ALA A 231 11.05 -3.59 -2.78
N VAL A 232 9.76 -3.47 -2.49
CA VAL A 232 8.76 -4.50 -2.85
C VAL A 232 8.55 -4.59 -4.36
N ALA A 233 8.55 -3.47 -5.07
CA ALA A 233 8.54 -3.45 -6.54
C ALA A 233 9.75 -4.21 -7.11
N SER A 234 10.93 -4.03 -6.50
CA SER A 234 12.16 -4.71 -6.90
C SER A 234 12.10 -6.22 -6.66
N LEU A 235 11.54 -6.65 -5.53
CA LEU A 235 11.25 -8.07 -5.27
C LEU A 235 10.23 -8.62 -6.27
N SER A 236 9.20 -7.85 -6.61
CA SER A 236 8.18 -8.25 -7.59
C SER A 236 8.75 -8.38 -9.00
N LEU A 237 9.76 -7.59 -9.37
CA LEU A 237 10.48 -7.77 -10.64
C LEU A 237 11.45 -8.96 -10.59
N GLY A 238 12.00 -9.26 -9.42
CA GLY A 238 12.88 -10.41 -9.23
C GLY A 238 12.17 -11.75 -9.45
N SER A 239 10.89 -11.87 -9.08
CA SER A 239 10.10 -13.10 -9.34
C SER A 239 9.93 -13.42 -10.83
N LEU A 240 10.05 -12.43 -11.71
CA LEU A 240 10.00 -12.61 -13.18
C LEU A 240 11.32 -13.16 -13.76
N SER A 241 12.34 -13.37 -12.93
CA SER A 241 13.59 -13.95 -13.39
C SER A 241 13.38 -15.42 -13.77
N PRO A 242 13.82 -15.87 -14.97
CA PRO A 242 13.66 -17.26 -15.40
C PRO A 242 14.35 -18.26 -14.45
N THR A 243 15.37 -17.81 -13.71
CA THR A 243 16.04 -18.64 -12.70
C THR A 243 15.14 -18.98 -11.52
N ILE A 244 14.20 -18.09 -11.17
CA ILE A 244 13.22 -18.29 -10.11
C ILE A 244 11.97 -18.98 -10.67
N GLU A 245 11.51 -18.56 -11.86
CA GLU A 245 10.30 -19.04 -12.52
C GLU A 245 10.32 -20.55 -12.83
N PHE A 246 11.49 -21.12 -13.15
CA PHE A 246 11.62 -22.54 -13.51
C PHE A 246 12.23 -23.44 -12.42
N SER A 247 12.53 -22.91 -11.23
CA SER A 247 13.20 -23.66 -10.17
C SER A 247 12.23 -24.20 -9.12
N VAL A 248 12.05 -25.53 -9.06
CA VAL A 248 11.31 -26.19 -7.97
C VAL A 248 12.27 -26.41 -6.78
N SER A 249 12.61 -25.33 -6.09
CA SER A 249 13.47 -25.35 -4.90
C SER A 249 12.74 -24.79 -3.69
N ALA A 250 13.06 -25.29 -2.49
CA ALA A 250 12.59 -24.72 -1.24
C ALA A 250 12.90 -23.21 -1.13
N GLY A 251 13.98 -22.75 -1.78
CA GLY A 251 14.33 -21.32 -1.85
C GLY A 251 13.30 -20.47 -2.59
N VAL A 252 12.66 -20.99 -3.64
CA VAL A 252 11.62 -20.27 -4.40
C VAL A 252 10.35 -20.12 -3.57
N GLY A 253 9.92 -21.18 -2.88
CA GLY A 253 8.78 -21.10 -1.97
C GLY A 253 8.98 -20.09 -0.83
N VAL A 254 10.20 -19.98 -0.29
CA VAL A 254 10.54 -18.95 0.71
C VAL A 254 10.50 -17.55 0.08
N TYR A 255 11.02 -17.39 -1.14
CA TYR A 255 11.01 -16.11 -1.85
C TYR A 255 9.58 -15.62 -2.10
N GLU A 256 8.73 -16.48 -2.65
CA GLU A 256 7.30 -16.18 -2.89
C GLU A 256 6.57 -15.85 -1.58
N GLY A 257 6.84 -16.60 -0.51
CA GLY A 257 6.29 -16.31 0.81
C GLY A 257 6.70 -14.93 1.34
N VAL A 258 7.99 -14.57 1.22
CA VAL A 258 8.50 -13.25 1.61
C VAL A 258 7.88 -12.15 0.76
N LEU A 259 7.78 -12.36 -0.55
CA LEU A 259 7.17 -11.42 -1.49
C LEU A 259 5.69 -11.18 -1.12
N GLN A 260 4.93 -12.24 -0.84
CA GLN A 260 3.54 -12.16 -0.43
C GLN A 260 3.37 -11.35 0.87
N ILE A 261 4.20 -11.61 1.89
CA ILE A 261 4.18 -10.83 3.15
C ILE A 261 4.48 -9.36 2.86
N ALA A 262 5.53 -9.09 2.09
CA ALA A 262 5.96 -7.73 1.79
C ALA A 262 4.87 -6.95 1.04
N GLN A 263 4.20 -7.59 0.08
CA GLN A 263 3.07 -7.01 -0.66
C GLN A 263 1.87 -6.72 0.23
N VAL A 264 1.48 -7.65 1.11
CA VAL A 264 0.38 -7.45 2.07
C VAL A 264 0.68 -6.29 3.02
N LEU A 265 1.90 -6.23 3.56
CA LEU A 265 2.34 -5.15 4.43
C LEU A 265 2.40 -3.80 3.69
N GLN A 266 2.88 -3.78 2.46
CA GLN A 266 2.84 -2.60 1.60
C GLN A 266 1.41 -2.09 1.42
N MET A 267 0.51 -3.00 1.04
CA MET A 267 -0.85 -2.64 0.66
C MET A 267 -1.69 -2.16 1.85
N PHE A 268 -1.61 -2.87 2.97
CA PHE A 268 -2.58 -2.72 4.06
C PHE A 268 -1.99 -2.14 5.35
N VAL A 269 -0.67 -2.01 5.46
CA VAL A 269 -0.01 -1.44 6.65
C VAL A 269 0.70 -0.13 6.31
N LEU A 270 1.60 -0.13 5.32
CA LEU A 270 2.39 1.04 4.97
C LEU A 270 1.52 2.17 4.43
N GLY A 271 0.60 1.88 3.50
CA GLY A 271 -0.32 2.87 2.94
C GLY A 271 -1.17 3.60 4.00
N PRO A 272 -1.91 2.88 4.87
CA PRO A 272 -2.67 3.50 5.95
C PRO A 272 -1.81 4.29 6.94
N ARG A 273 -0.69 3.72 7.43
CA ARG A 273 0.21 4.42 8.37
C ARG A 273 0.76 5.72 7.81
N LEU A 274 1.05 5.74 6.51
CA LEU A 274 1.51 6.91 5.79
C LEU A 274 0.48 8.05 5.84
N ILE A 275 -0.82 7.75 5.74
CA ILE A 275 -1.88 8.75 5.83
C ILE A 275 -2.03 9.26 7.28
N LEU A 276 -2.01 8.35 8.26
CA LEU A 276 -2.11 8.71 9.67
C LEU A 276 -0.94 9.61 10.11
N SER A 277 0.29 9.30 9.70
CA SER A 277 1.47 10.09 10.07
C SER A 277 1.38 11.54 9.60
N VAL A 278 0.90 11.77 8.37
CA VAL A 278 0.66 13.12 7.82
C VAL A 278 -0.43 13.85 8.58
N ARG A 279 -1.56 13.19 8.88
CA ARG A 279 -2.66 13.82 9.61
C ARG A 279 -2.22 14.21 11.02
N ASN A 280 -1.48 13.35 11.69
CA ASN A 280 -0.93 13.61 13.02
C ASN A 280 0.03 14.80 12.98
N TYR A 281 0.95 14.83 12.00
CA TYR A 281 1.86 15.96 11.81
C TYR A 281 1.11 17.28 11.61
N HIS A 282 0.11 17.29 10.72
CA HIS A 282 -0.68 18.49 10.48
C HIS A 282 -1.45 18.95 11.71
N THR A 283 -1.98 18.03 12.54
CA THR A 283 -2.62 18.37 13.82
C THR A 283 -1.64 18.97 14.82
N LYS A 284 -0.43 18.40 14.96
CA LYS A 284 0.64 18.95 15.82
C LYS A 284 1.09 20.34 15.37
N LEU A 285 1.08 20.59 14.07
CA LEU A 285 1.49 21.87 13.51
C LEU A 285 0.44 22.96 13.75
N VAL A 286 -0.85 22.63 13.63
CA VAL A 286 -1.96 23.54 13.97
C VAL A 286 -1.96 23.87 15.45
N THR A 287 -1.87 22.86 16.33
CA THR A 287 -1.83 23.08 17.79
C THR A 287 -0.66 23.95 18.23
N ARG A 288 0.55 23.73 17.69
CA ARG A 288 1.71 24.59 17.97
C ARG A 288 1.52 26.03 17.48
N SER A 289 0.83 26.23 16.35
CA SER A 289 0.51 27.57 15.84
C SER A 289 -0.49 28.29 16.76
N ASP A 290 -1.49 27.58 17.26
CA ASP A 290 -2.50 28.12 18.17
C ASP A 290 -1.89 28.47 19.54
N GLU A 291 -1.01 27.62 20.07
CA GLU A 291 -0.23 27.90 21.29
C GLU A 291 0.71 29.11 21.13
N GLY A 292 1.40 29.20 19.99
CA GLY A 292 2.28 30.34 19.68
C GLY A 292 1.51 31.66 19.53
N THR A 293 0.30 31.60 18.95
CA THR A 293 -0.61 32.76 18.82
C THR A 293 -1.22 33.15 20.18
N GLY A 294 -1.50 32.17 21.03
CA GLY A 294 -1.94 32.40 22.41
C GLY A 294 -0.87 33.06 23.28
N MET A 295 0.40 32.67 23.13
CA MET A 295 1.52 33.28 23.85
C MET A 295 1.80 34.73 23.42
N THR A 296 1.66 35.05 22.13
CA THR A 296 1.83 36.43 21.63
C THR A 296 0.63 37.33 22.00
N SER A 297 -0.57 36.78 22.07
CA SER A 297 -1.77 37.48 22.55
C SER A 297 -1.66 37.90 24.03
N ILE A 298 -0.95 37.14 24.86
CA ILE A 298 -0.79 37.47 26.30
C ILE A 298 0.33 38.51 26.51
N ALA A 299 1.24 38.69 25.56
CA ALA A 299 2.39 39.58 25.69
C ALA A 299 2.15 41.04 25.25
N PHE A 300 0.96 41.42 24.79
CA PHE A 300 0.68 42.77 24.26
C PHE A 300 -0.32 43.59 25.10
N GLU A 301 -0.58 43.20 26.35
CA GLU A 301 -1.51 43.90 27.25
C GLU A 301 -0.82 44.32 28.56
N ALA A 302 0.37 44.93 28.46
CA ALA A 302 1.03 45.56 29.60
C ALA A 302 1.75 46.85 29.18
N GLY A 303 1.12 47.98 29.46
CA GLY A 303 1.82 49.23 29.80
C GLY A 303 1.82 50.33 28.74
N GLY A 304 0.64 50.93 28.49
CA GLY A 304 0.52 52.16 27.73
C GLY A 304 -0.63 53.02 28.22
N ASP A 305 -0.58 53.49 29.46
CA ASP A 305 -1.41 54.61 29.94
C ASP A 305 -0.69 55.35 31.06
N LEU A 306 -0.03 56.46 30.72
CA LEU A 306 0.32 57.57 31.61
C LEU A 306 0.81 58.75 30.75
N SER A 307 -0.11 59.66 30.41
CA SER A 307 0.10 61.13 30.41
C SER A 307 -1.00 61.82 29.59
N ALA A 308 -1.84 62.62 30.26
CA ALA A 308 -2.15 64.00 29.88
C ALA A 308 -3.47 64.46 30.55
N GLY A 309 -3.34 65.25 31.61
CA GLY A 309 -4.35 66.19 32.07
C GLY A 309 -3.62 67.18 32.98
N GLY A 310 -3.71 68.50 32.83
CA GLY A 310 -4.34 69.39 31.87
C GLY A 310 -3.77 70.79 32.15
N ASP A 311 -3.81 71.68 31.17
CA ASP A 311 -3.38 73.08 31.33
C ASP A 311 -4.49 73.94 31.98
N VAL A 312 -4.01 75.00 32.66
CA VAL A 312 -4.66 76.17 33.30
C VAL A 312 -4.86 76.10 34.82
#